data_AF-A0A7Y7NKX3-F1
#
_entry.id   AF-A0A7Y7NKX3-F1
#
_cell.length_a   1.000
_cell.length_b   1.000
_cell.length_c   1.000
_cell.angle_alpha   90.00
_cell.angle_beta   90.00
_cell.angle_gamma   90.00
#
_symmetry.space_group_name_H-M   'P 1'
#
loop_
_entity.id
_entity.type
_entity.pdbx_description
1 polymer ?
#
loop_
_entity_poly.entity_id
_entity_poly.type
_entity_poly.pdbx_seq_one_letter_code
_entity_poly.pdbx_strand_id
1 'polypeptide(L)'
;MNYSKFTIKNFRCFTEEQTLQFAQPEIDKIGSGITYIVGANNSGKTTIIEGLWIKKGHYLNDSERKEQPPEFKLYSDSTNIKKTVRLLRDNAYLFIEDPDRESSQNTDLFEVVSSRRHWESTANGTDSSNNVVAGSAIGGNPRNQQNVQTAIFLKAIESDSKKYEDFTNLVKRIIPEFTG
;
A
#
# COMPACT_ATOMS: atom_id res chain seq x y z
N MET A 1 2.65 8.23 -9.80
CA MET A 1 3.46 8.67 -8.64
C MET A 1 4.36 7.50 -8.29
N ASN A 2 5.68 7.71 -8.22
CA ASN A 2 6.63 6.63 -7.96
C ASN A 2 7.24 6.83 -6.57
N TYR A 3 7.31 5.75 -5.78
CA TYR A 3 8.04 5.72 -4.52
C TYR A 3 9.42 5.15 -4.76
N SER A 4 10.45 5.77 -4.20
CA SER A 4 11.85 5.37 -4.37
C SER A 4 12.32 4.40 -3.30
N LYS A 5 11.92 4.63 -2.05
CA LYS A 5 12.36 3.86 -0.90
C LYS A 5 11.42 4.00 0.30
N PHE A 6 11.55 3.04 1.20
CA PHE A 6 10.89 3.01 2.50
C PHE A 6 11.93 2.74 3.59
N THR A 7 11.84 3.46 4.71
CA THR A 7 12.66 3.20 5.90
C THR A 7 11.79 2.78 7.07
N ILE A 8 12.36 1.90 7.88
CA ILE A 8 11.75 1.34 9.09
C ILE A 8 12.79 1.30 10.19
N LYS A 9 12.43 1.79 11.38
CA LYS A 9 13.29 1.78 12.57
C LYS A 9 12.46 1.47 13.81
N ASN A 10 13.09 0.83 14.80
CA ASN A 10 12.53 0.56 16.13
C ASN A 10 11.19 -0.19 16.14
N PHE A 11 10.94 -1.06 15.16
CA PHE A 11 9.69 -1.82 15.05
C PHE A 11 9.97 -3.32 14.90
N ARG A 12 9.52 -4.12 15.89
CA ARG A 12 9.70 -5.58 15.96
C ARG A 12 11.15 -6.03 15.71
N CYS A 13 11.45 -6.69 14.59
CA CYS A 13 12.77 -7.20 14.26
C CYS A 13 13.73 -6.12 13.74
N PHE A 14 13.26 -4.91 13.46
CA PHE A 14 14.07 -3.78 12.99
C PHE A 14 14.44 -2.89 14.19
N THR A 15 15.57 -3.17 14.85
CA THR A 15 16.10 -2.31 15.92
C THR A 15 16.76 -1.06 15.34
N GLU A 16 17.60 -1.25 14.33
CA GLU A 16 18.23 -0.15 13.61
C GLU A 16 17.42 0.27 12.38
N GLU A 17 17.72 1.46 11.85
CA GLU A 17 17.11 1.92 10.61
C GLU A 17 17.52 0.99 9.47
N GLN A 18 16.54 0.46 8.76
CA GLN A 18 16.75 -0.31 7.54
C GLN A 18 16.01 0.36 6.38
N THR A 19 16.60 0.29 5.20
CA THR A 19 16.06 0.88 3.97
C THR A 19 15.69 -0.21 2.97
N LEU A 20 14.45 -0.20 2.50
CA LEU A 20 14.00 -0.94 1.32
C LEU A 20 13.97 0.00 0.13
N GLN A 21 14.76 -0.30 -0.90
CA GLN A 21 14.71 0.41 -2.18
C GLN A 21 13.61 -0.20 -3.06
N PHE A 22 12.80 0.65 -3.67
CA PHE A 22 11.78 0.23 -4.63
C PHE A 22 12.32 0.32 -6.05
N ALA A 23 11.99 -0.69 -6.85
CA ALA A 23 12.25 -0.71 -8.28
C ALA A 23 11.52 0.47 -8.95
N GLN A 24 12.24 1.25 -9.75
CA GLN A 24 11.67 2.38 -10.50
C GLN A 24 11.34 1.95 -11.92
N PRO A 25 10.14 2.26 -12.44
CA PRO A 25 9.81 1.96 -13.82
C PRO A 25 10.72 2.76 -14.77
N GLU A 26 11.41 2.04 -15.64
CA GLU A 26 12.22 2.55 -16.73
C GLU A 26 11.40 2.49 -18.03
N ILE A 27 11.51 3.56 -18.84
CA ILE A 27 10.90 3.59 -20.18
C ILE A 27 11.48 2.44 -21.01
N ASP A 28 10.64 1.77 -21.79
CA ASP A 28 10.98 0.65 -22.68
C ASP A 28 11.53 -0.62 -22.01
N LYS A 29 11.45 -0.74 -20.67
CA LYS A 29 11.87 -1.93 -19.93
C LYS A 29 10.71 -2.54 -19.16
N ILE A 30 10.05 -3.50 -19.79
CA ILE A 30 8.92 -4.23 -19.21
C ILE A 30 9.35 -4.86 -17.87
N GLY A 31 8.55 -4.64 -16.81
CA GLY A 31 8.78 -5.20 -15.48
C GLY A 31 9.72 -4.41 -14.55
N SER A 32 10.33 -3.31 -15.01
CA SER A 32 11.29 -2.50 -14.24
C SER A 32 10.75 -1.83 -12.97
N GLY A 33 9.42 -1.72 -12.81
CA GLY A 33 8.77 -1.16 -11.62
C GLY A 33 8.34 -2.17 -10.54
N ILE A 34 8.74 -3.44 -10.66
CA ILE A 34 8.30 -4.51 -9.75
C ILE A 34 9.36 -4.74 -8.66
N THR A 35 8.98 -4.57 -7.40
CA THR A 35 9.84 -4.88 -6.24
C THR A 35 9.49 -6.25 -5.68
N TYR A 36 10.47 -7.14 -5.60
CA TYR A 36 10.34 -8.44 -4.96
C TYR A 36 10.96 -8.42 -3.56
N ILE A 37 10.18 -8.79 -2.53
CA ILE A 37 10.66 -8.95 -1.16
C ILE A 37 10.77 -10.45 -0.87
N VAL A 38 12.00 -10.97 -0.87
CA VAL A 38 12.30 -12.39 -0.65
C VAL A 38 13.20 -12.56 0.59
N GLY A 39 13.16 -13.74 1.20
CA GLY A 39 13.96 -14.05 2.38
C GLY A 39 13.40 -15.22 3.19
N ALA A 40 14.17 -15.69 4.16
CA ALA A 40 13.79 -16.81 5.04
C ALA A 40 12.48 -16.53 5.83
N ASN A 41 11.84 -17.58 6.32
CA ASN A 41 10.69 -17.42 7.22
C ASN A 41 11.09 -16.58 8.45
N ASN A 42 10.16 -15.75 8.91
CA ASN A 42 10.37 -14.82 10.04
C ASN A 42 11.45 -13.74 9.84
N SER A 43 11.96 -13.53 8.63
CA SER A 43 12.96 -12.48 8.33
C SER A 43 12.41 -11.04 8.31
N GLY A 44 11.19 -10.81 8.80
CA GLY A 44 10.58 -9.47 8.83
C GLY A 44 9.87 -9.02 7.55
N LYS A 45 9.70 -9.87 6.52
CA LYS A 45 8.99 -9.52 5.27
C LYS A 45 7.60 -8.94 5.53
N THR A 46 6.79 -9.62 6.35
CA THR A 46 5.45 -9.15 6.73
C THR A 46 5.51 -7.85 7.54
N THR A 47 6.53 -7.69 8.39
CA THR A 47 6.74 -6.46 9.19
C THR A 47 6.98 -5.24 8.29
N ILE A 48 7.69 -5.41 7.17
CA ILE A 48 7.87 -4.33 6.18
C ILE A 48 6.53 -3.93 5.57
N ILE A 49 5.74 -4.91 5.11
CA ILE A 49 4.41 -4.66 4.51
C ILE A 49 3.47 -3.98 5.51
N GLU A 50 3.48 -4.43 6.77
CA GLU A 50 2.71 -3.79 7.84
C GLU A 50 3.17 -2.35 8.09
N GLY A 51 4.48 -2.08 8.14
CA GLY A 51 5.03 -0.73 8.29
C GLY A 51 4.59 0.24 7.18
N LEU A 52 4.48 -0.23 5.94
CA LEU A 52 3.95 0.56 4.82
C LEU A 52 2.47 0.92 5.00
N TRP A 53 1.72 0.07 5.70
CA TRP A 53 0.29 0.21 5.90
C TRP A 53 -0.08 1.00 7.17
N ILE A 54 0.79 1.03 8.19
CA ILE A 54 0.58 1.83 9.40
C ILE A 54 0.36 3.31 9.00
N LYS A 55 -0.68 3.89 9.60
CA LYS A 55 -1.15 5.26 9.33
C LYS A 55 -1.70 5.92 10.60
N LYS A 56 -2.13 7.17 10.49
CA LYS A 56 -2.76 7.92 11.59
C LYS A 56 -3.93 7.11 12.14
N GLY A 57 -4.03 7.00 13.47
CA GLY A 57 -5.10 6.25 14.12
C GLY A 57 -4.76 4.78 14.43
N HIS A 58 -3.65 4.24 13.91
CA HIS A 58 -3.20 2.92 14.33
C HIS A 58 -2.64 2.96 15.76
N TYR A 59 -2.91 1.90 16.51
CA TYR A 59 -2.36 1.68 17.85
C TYR A 59 -1.19 0.69 17.79
N LEU A 60 -0.11 1.03 18.48
CA LEU A 60 1.00 0.15 18.78
C LEU A 60 0.58 -0.84 19.87
N ASN A 61 0.91 -2.13 19.70
CA ASN A 61 0.67 -3.11 20.76
C ASN A 61 1.74 -2.99 21.85
N ASP A 62 1.39 -3.28 23.11
CA ASP A 62 2.35 -3.27 24.22
C ASP A 62 3.59 -4.15 23.96
N SER A 63 3.39 -5.32 23.34
CA SER A 63 4.48 -6.25 22.99
C SER A 63 5.44 -5.71 21.92
N GLU A 64 5.04 -4.66 21.20
CA GLU A 64 5.84 -4.02 20.13
C GLU A 64 6.60 -2.81 20.64
N ARG A 65 6.36 -2.40 21.90
CA ARG A 65 7.00 -1.25 22.51
C ARG A 65 8.48 -1.53 22.75
N LYS A 66 9.31 -0.54 22.42
CA LYS A 66 10.75 -0.54 22.65
C LYS A 66 11.16 0.73 23.37
N GLU A 67 12.42 0.78 23.82
CA GLU A 67 13.00 1.98 24.45
C GLU A 67 12.91 3.21 23.55
N GLN A 68 13.15 3.03 22.24
CA GLN A 68 12.97 4.06 21.24
C GLN A 68 11.67 3.85 20.47
N PRO A 69 10.94 4.92 20.12
CA PRO A 69 9.67 4.81 19.41
C PRO A 69 9.89 4.34 17.95
N PRO A 70 8.95 3.56 17.40
CA PRO A 70 8.96 3.18 15.99
C PRO A 70 8.81 4.39 15.07
N GLU A 71 9.54 4.36 13.96
CA GLU A 71 9.48 5.37 12.91
C GLU A 71 9.45 4.70 11.53
N PHE A 72 8.59 5.22 10.66
CA PHE A 72 8.47 4.77 9.28
C PHE A 72 8.50 5.98 8.34
N LYS A 73 9.29 5.92 7.27
CA LYS A 73 9.34 7.00 6.26
C LYS A 73 9.20 6.45 4.86
N LEU A 74 8.37 7.09 4.05
CA LEU A 74 8.18 6.78 2.64
C LEU A 74 8.62 7.97 1.79
N TYR A 75 9.35 7.68 0.73
CA TYR A 75 9.99 8.69 -0.11
C TYR A 75 9.52 8.60 -1.56
N SER A 76 9.38 9.75 -2.23
CA SER A 76 9.13 9.78 -3.68
C SER A 76 10.41 9.68 -4.51
N ASP A 77 11.51 10.24 -4.00
CA ASP A 77 12.83 10.20 -4.62
C ASP A 77 13.89 9.96 -3.55
N SER A 78 15.17 10.13 -3.83
CA SER A 78 16.22 9.80 -2.87
C SER A 78 16.17 10.61 -1.57
N THR A 79 15.55 11.80 -1.56
CA THR A 79 15.60 12.75 -0.43
C THR A 79 14.23 13.28 0.00
N ASN A 80 13.23 13.28 -0.88
CA ASN A 80 11.92 13.87 -0.64
C ASN A 80 11.01 12.90 0.13
N ILE A 81 10.71 13.26 1.38
CA ILE A 81 9.82 12.51 2.26
C ILE A 81 8.38 12.83 1.90
N LYS A 82 7.63 11.79 1.54
CA LYS A 82 6.19 11.87 1.27
C LYS A 82 5.33 11.60 2.48
N LYS A 83 5.79 10.72 3.36
CA LYS A 83 5.06 10.33 4.57
C LYS A 83 6.04 9.94 5.65
N THR A 84 5.88 10.52 6.83
CA THR A 84 6.51 10.03 8.07
C THR A 84 5.43 9.55 9.01
N VAL A 85 5.62 8.38 9.61
CA VAL A 85 4.72 7.83 10.62
C VAL A 85 5.51 7.60 11.90
N ARG A 86 5.00 8.16 12.99
CA ARG A 86 5.61 8.11 14.32
C ARG A 86 4.53 8.10 15.37
N LEU A 87 4.89 7.81 16.61
CA LEU A 87 3.95 7.95 17.72
C LEU A 87 3.62 9.42 17.98
N LEU A 88 2.40 9.70 18.44
CA LEU A 88 1.93 11.04 18.83
C LEU A 88 2.90 11.71 19.81
N ARG A 89 3.47 10.90 20.70
CA ARG A 89 4.53 11.21 21.67
C ARG A 89 5.36 9.94 21.87
N ASP A 90 6.58 10.04 22.35
CA ASP A 90 7.48 8.88 22.51
C ASP A 90 6.89 7.76 23.40
N ASN A 91 6.05 8.14 24.38
CA ASN A 91 5.36 7.21 25.28
C ASN A 91 3.91 6.91 24.89
N ALA A 92 3.42 7.43 23.77
CA ALA A 92 2.07 7.18 23.31
C ALA A 92 1.95 5.80 22.66
N TYR A 93 0.71 5.36 22.45
CA TYR A 93 0.40 4.16 21.67
C TYR A 93 -0.14 4.49 20.29
N LEU A 94 -0.56 5.74 20.07
CA LEU A 94 -1.23 6.17 18.86
C LEU A 94 -0.21 6.68 17.83
N PHE A 95 -0.29 6.17 16.60
CA PHE A 95 0.46 6.70 15.46
C PHE A 95 -0.18 7.97 14.89
N ILE A 96 0.69 8.90 14.49
CA ILE A 96 0.38 10.10 13.70
C ILE A 96 1.18 10.07 12.39
N GLU A 97 0.72 10.85 11.41
CA GLU A 97 1.38 11.01 10.12
C GLU A 97 1.78 12.48 9.89
N ASP A 98 2.94 12.70 9.29
CA ASP A 98 3.48 14.02 8.96
C ASP A 98 3.86 14.09 7.46
N PRO A 99 3.40 15.12 6.71
CA PRO A 99 2.39 16.11 7.12
C PRO A 99 0.99 15.48 7.24
N ASP A 100 0.15 16.03 8.14
CA ASP A 100 -1.24 15.59 8.36
C ASP A 100 -1.93 15.46 6.98
N ARG A 101 -2.29 14.22 6.61
CA ARG A 101 -2.94 13.88 5.32
C ARG A 101 -4.27 14.61 5.08
N GLU A 102 -4.76 15.38 6.05
CA GLU A 102 -6.03 16.10 6.00
C GLU A 102 -6.04 17.33 5.05
N SER A 103 -4.88 17.80 4.59
CA SER A 103 -4.78 19.07 3.82
C SER A 103 -4.52 18.93 2.32
N SER A 104 -4.38 17.72 1.76
CA SER A 104 -4.24 17.57 0.31
C SER A 104 -4.99 16.36 -0.18
N GLN A 105 -5.64 16.49 -1.33
CA GLN A 105 -6.34 15.44 -2.08
C GLN A 105 -5.41 14.31 -2.58
N ASN A 106 -4.35 13.97 -1.83
CA ASN A 106 -3.43 12.89 -2.14
C ASN A 106 -4.02 11.55 -1.70
N THR A 107 -4.70 10.92 -2.65
CA THR A 107 -5.28 9.57 -2.64
C THR A 107 -4.20 8.48 -2.72
N ASP A 108 -3.07 8.66 -2.07
CA ASP A 108 -1.95 7.70 -2.07
C ASP A 108 -2.31 6.51 -1.18
N LEU A 109 -3.12 5.63 -1.76
CA LEU A 109 -3.65 4.39 -1.20
C LEU A 109 -2.61 3.29 -1.39
N PHE A 110 -2.06 2.79 -0.29
CA PHE A 110 -1.27 1.57 -0.31
C PHE A 110 -2.21 0.38 -0.14
N GLU A 111 -2.39 -0.39 -1.21
CA GLU A 111 -3.23 -1.57 -1.21
C GLU A 111 -2.39 -2.84 -1.11
N VAL A 112 -2.82 -3.77 -0.27
CA VAL A 112 -2.17 -5.08 -0.10
C VAL A 112 -3.05 -6.14 -0.73
N VAL A 113 -2.66 -6.62 -1.91
CA VAL A 113 -3.32 -7.75 -2.57
C VAL A 113 -2.73 -9.06 -2.07
N SER A 114 -3.47 -9.80 -1.24
CA SER A 114 -3.02 -11.11 -0.74
C SER A 114 -3.34 -12.23 -1.73
N SER A 115 -2.39 -13.13 -2.00
CA SER A 115 -2.57 -14.25 -2.94
C SER A 115 -3.24 -15.50 -2.32
N ARG A 116 -3.92 -15.38 -1.17
CA ARG A 116 -4.59 -16.56 -0.57
C ARG A 116 -5.63 -17.11 -1.56
N ARG A 117 -5.75 -18.44 -1.60
CA ARG A 117 -6.53 -19.26 -2.56
C ARG A 117 -8.04 -18.96 -2.63
N HIS A 118 -8.54 -17.97 -1.90
CA HIS A 118 -9.94 -17.54 -1.89
C HIS A 118 -10.00 -16.04 -2.16
N TRP A 119 -9.69 -15.67 -3.40
CA TRP A 119 -10.18 -14.40 -3.92
C TRP A 119 -11.70 -14.46 -3.94
N GLU A 120 -12.35 -13.87 -2.95
CA GLU A 120 -13.80 -13.69 -2.98
C GLU A 120 -14.09 -12.46 -3.82
N SER A 121 -14.45 -12.69 -5.08
CA SER A 121 -14.90 -11.64 -5.97
C SER A 121 -16.22 -11.06 -5.47
N THR A 122 -16.21 -9.80 -5.06
CA THR A 122 -17.43 -9.02 -4.73
C THR A 122 -18.10 -8.45 -5.99
N ALA A 123 -18.05 -9.18 -7.12
CA ALA A 123 -18.65 -8.78 -8.40
C ALA A 123 -20.15 -8.49 -8.34
N ASN A 124 -20.83 -8.97 -7.29
CA ASN A 124 -22.25 -8.79 -7.09
C ASN A 124 -22.60 -7.64 -6.13
N GLY A 125 -21.61 -6.86 -5.67
CA GLY A 125 -21.84 -5.69 -4.82
C GLY A 125 -22.56 -4.56 -5.56
N THR A 126 -23.52 -3.93 -4.90
CA THR A 126 -24.21 -2.71 -5.36
C THR A 126 -23.50 -1.42 -4.93
N ASP A 127 -22.37 -1.53 -4.25
CA ASP A 127 -21.65 -0.38 -3.71
C ASP A 127 -20.96 0.44 -4.83
N SER A 128 -20.94 1.76 -4.66
CA SER A 128 -20.30 2.67 -5.59
C SER A 128 -18.77 2.62 -5.45
N SER A 129 -18.04 2.78 -6.56
CA SER A 129 -16.57 2.77 -6.58
C SER A 129 -15.94 3.74 -5.57
N ASN A 130 -16.57 4.90 -5.32
CA ASN A 130 -16.13 5.87 -4.33
C ASN A 130 -16.21 5.33 -2.88
N ASN A 131 -17.25 4.55 -2.57
CA ASN A 131 -17.40 3.92 -1.24
C ASN A 131 -16.39 2.79 -1.04
N VAL A 132 -16.03 2.06 -2.11
CA VAL A 132 -14.97 1.04 -2.09
C VAL A 132 -13.61 1.66 -1.78
N VAL A 133 -13.27 2.74 -2.48
CA VAL A 133 -12.01 3.46 -2.29
C VAL A 133 -11.89 3.96 -0.85
N ALA A 134 -12.96 4.53 -0.30
CA ALA A 134 -13.00 4.99 1.08
C ALA A 134 -12.93 3.82 2.08
N GLY A 135 -13.60 2.69 1.80
CA GLY A 135 -13.60 1.50 2.67
C GLY A 135 -12.22 0.85 2.79
N SER A 136 -11.55 0.60 1.66
CA SER A 136 -10.18 0.05 1.61
C SER A 136 -9.16 1.00 2.26
N ALA A 137 -9.42 2.30 2.23
CA ALA A 137 -8.60 3.30 2.89
C ALA A 137 -8.73 3.29 4.41
N ILE A 138 -9.80 2.73 4.98
CA ILE A 138 -10.17 2.99 6.38
C ILE A 138 -9.78 1.88 7.36
N GLY A 139 -9.83 0.57 7.07
CA GLY A 139 -9.31 -0.34 8.09
C GLY A 139 -9.56 -1.82 7.93
N GLY A 140 -8.47 -2.57 7.74
CA GLY A 140 -8.38 -3.98 8.05
C GLY A 140 -6.90 -4.34 8.19
N ASN A 141 -6.49 -4.84 9.35
CA ASN A 141 -5.14 -5.36 9.57
C ASN A 141 -4.76 -6.22 8.35
N PRO A 142 -3.57 -6.10 7.73
CA PRO A 142 -3.21 -6.91 6.56
C PRO A 142 -3.28 -8.42 6.82
N ARG A 143 -3.38 -8.84 8.10
CA ARG A 143 -3.70 -10.20 8.53
C ARG A 143 -5.20 -10.54 8.53
N ASN A 144 -6.07 -9.55 8.75
CA ASN A 144 -7.54 -9.65 8.75
C ASN A 144 -8.10 -8.87 7.55
N GLN A 145 -8.31 -9.63 6.48
CA GLN A 145 -8.63 -9.22 5.11
C GLN A 145 -9.78 -8.21 4.99
N GLN A 146 -9.62 -7.26 4.06
CA GLN A 146 -10.73 -6.76 3.24
C GLN A 146 -10.40 -7.16 1.80
N ASN A 147 -11.24 -8.02 1.22
CA ASN A 147 -11.11 -8.44 -0.17
C ASN A 147 -11.29 -7.21 -1.07
N VAL A 148 -10.41 -7.06 -2.05
CA VAL A 148 -10.50 -5.97 -3.02
C VAL A 148 -11.84 -6.10 -3.75
N GLN A 149 -12.64 -5.05 -3.74
CA GLN A 149 -13.80 -4.98 -4.63
C GLN A 149 -13.36 -4.56 -6.04
N THR A 150 -12.32 -5.20 -6.58
CA THR A 150 -11.80 -4.96 -7.94
C THR A 150 -12.90 -5.16 -8.95
N ALA A 151 -13.84 -6.06 -8.66
CA ALA A 151 -14.99 -6.30 -9.49
C ALA A 151 -15.94 -5.09 -9.58
N ILE A 152 -16.06 -4.26 -8.53
CA ILE A 152 -16.82 -3.00 -8.60
C ILE A 152 -16.07 -1.97 -9.45
N PHE A 153 -14.74 -1.93 -9.36
CA PHE A 153 -13.91 -1.10 -10.22
C PHE A 153 -14.01 -1.51 -11.70
N LEU A 154 -13.91 -2.79 -11.98
CA LEU A 154 -14.07 -3.35 -13.33
C LEU A 154 -15.48 -3.10 -13.85
N LYS A 155 -16.52 -3.28 -13.03
CA LYS A 155 -17.90 -2.93 -13.38
C LYS A 155 -18.08 -1.44 -13.67
N ALA A 156 -17.42 -0.56 -12.91
CA ALA A 156 -17.44 0.87 -13.17
C ALA A 156 -16.73 1.22 -14.48
N ILE A 157 -15.63 0.53 -14.81
CA ILE A 157 -14.92 0.65 -16.08
C ILE A 157 -15.80 0.14 -17.24
N GLU A 158 -16.45 -1.03 -17.09
CA GLU A 158 -17.37 -1.60 -18.10
C GLU A 158 -18.59 -0.72 -18.33
N SER A 159 -19.10 -0.04 -17.30
CA SER A 159 -20.25 0.86 -17.42
C SER A 159 -19.95 2.20 -18.12
N ASP A 160 -18.67 2.53 -18.33
CA ASP A 160 -18.19 3.78 -18.91
C ASP A 160 -17.37 3.48 -20.18
N SER A 161 -17.95 3.78 -21.35
CA SER A 161 -17.38 3.42 -22.65
C SER A 161 -15.95 3.93 -22.84
N LYS A 162 -15.64 5.13 -22.32
CA LYS A 162 -14.32 5.72 -22.46
C LYS A 162 -13.29 5.02 -21.58
N LYS A 163 -13.64 4.74 -20.33
CA LYS A 163 -12.77 4.00 -19.41
C LYS A 163 -12.53 2.58 -19.88
N TYR A 164 -13.55 1.94 -20.46
CA TYR A 164 -13.42 0.61 -21.03
C TYR A 164 -12.42 0.57 -22.19
N GLU A 165 -12.48 1.56 -23.09
CA GLU A 165 -11.53 1.69 -24.20
C GLU A 165 -10.10 1.95 -23.70
N ASP A 166 -9.93 2.86 -22.75
CA ASP A 166 -8.64 3.17 -22.12
C ASP A 166 -8.04 1.93 -21.43
N PHE A 167 -8.86 1.17 -20.70
CA PHE A 167 -8.46 -0.08 -20.05
C PHE A 167 -8.06 -1.14 -21.09
N THR A 168 -8.86 -1.33 -22.13
CA THR A 168 -8.60 -2.32 -23.19
C THR A 168 -7.31 -2.00 -23.93
N ASN A 169 -7.05 -0.72 -24.24
CA ASN A 169 -5.81 -0.27 -24.86
C ASN A 169 -4.60 -0.51 -23.96
N LEU A 170 -4.73 -0.26 -22.65
CA LEU A 170 -3.69 -0.58 -21.68
C LEU A 170 -3.40 -2.09 -21.65
N VAL A 171 -4.44 -2.92 -21.60
CA VAL A 171 -4.28 -4.38 -21.59
C VAL A 171 -3.64 -4.86 -22.89
N LYS A 172 -4.07 -4.38 -24.06
CA LYS A 172 -3.46 -4.71 -25.37
C LYS A 172 -1.98 -4.29 -25.45
N ARG A 173 -1.59 -3.20 -24.79
CA ARG A 173 -0.17 -2.78 -24.71
C ARG A 173 0.69 -3.74 -23.89
N ILE A 174 0.12 -4.37 -22.87
CA ILE A 174 0.82 -5.29 -21.98
C ILE A 174 0.77 -6.73 -22.51
N ILE A 175 -0.37 -7.12 -23.08
CA ILE A 175 -0.69 -8.44 -23.61
C ILE A 175 -1.21 -8.23 -25.05
N PRO A 176 -0.32 -8.21 -26.06
CA PRO A 176 -0.69 -7.92 -27.45
C PRO A 176 -1.72 -8.89 -28.04
N GLU A 177 -1.78 -10.11 -27.52
CA GLU A 177 -2.72 -11.15 -27.95
C GLU A 177 -4.13 -11.01 -27.34
N PHE A 178 -4.33 -10.01 -26.47
CA PHE A 178 -5.62 -9.80 -25.82
C PHE A 178 -6.69 -9.39 -26.84
N THR A 179 -7.62 -10.29 -27.06
CA THR A 179 -8.81 -10.09 -27.90
C THR A 179 -10.00 -9.77 -27.00
N GLY A 180 -10.01 -8.53 -26.50
CA GLY A 180 -11.18 -7.89 -25.90
C GLY A 180 -11.93 -7.05 -26.91
#